data_AF-A0A7Y2A8V2-F1
#
_entry.id   AF-A0A7Y2A8V2-F1
#
_cell.length_a   1.000
_cell.length_b   1.000
_cell.length_c   1.000
_cell.angle_alpha   90.00
_cell.angle_beta   90.00
_cell.angle_gamma   90.00
#
_symmetry.space_group_name_H-M   'P 1'
#
loop_
_entity.id
_entity.type
_entity.pdbx_description
1 polymer ?
#
loop_
_entity_poly.entity_id
_entity_poly.type
_entity_poly.pdbx_seq_one_letter_code
_entity_poly.pdbx_strand_id
1 'polypeptide(L)' 'MNKKVVIVSAVRTPIGSFMGSLSSLTATQLGSAAIKGALSKIQLDPKHIDEVYM' A
#
# COMPACT_ATOMS: atom_id res chain seq x y z
N MET A 1 3.84 -5.40 -28.63
CA MET A 1 4.12 -4.00 -28.22
C MET A 1 4.36 -3.99 -26.72
N ASN A 2 5.51 -3.52 -26.26
CA ASN A 2 5.80 -3.45 -24.83
C ASN A 2 5.17 -2.18 -24.26
N LYS A 3 4.25 -2.31 -23.29
CA LYS A 3 3.62 -1.15 -22.62
C LYS A 3 4.65 -0.51 -21.69
N LYS A 4 4.70 0.82 -21.63
CA LYS A 4 5.55 1.54 -20.66
C LYS A 4 4.97 1.34 -19.25
N VAL A 5 5.82 0.90 -18.33
CA VAL A 5 5.46 0.72 -16.91
C VAL A 5 6.03 1.90 -16.12
N VAL A 6 5.20 2.51 -15.27
CA VAL A 6 5.57 3.67 -14.45
C VAL A 6 5.09 3.48 -13.02
N ILE A 7 5.85 3.98 -12.05
CA ILE A 7 5.46 4.01 -10.64
C ILE A 7 4.79 5.35 -10.37
N VAL A 8 3.49 5.33 -10.07
CA VAL A 8 2.71 6.55 -9.82
C VAL A 8 2.66 6.95 -8.35
N SER A 9 2.84 6.00 -7.43
CA SER A 9 2.86 6.24 -5.99
C SER A 9 3.73 5.21 -5.28
N ALA A 10 4.48 5.65 -4.27
CA ALA A 10 5.31 4.80 -3.43
C ALA A 10 5.28 5.33 -2.00
N VAL A 11 4.82 4.50 -1.07
CA VAL A 11 4.71 4.81 0.36
C VAL A 11 4.97 3.55 1.18
N ARG A 12 5.20 3.71 2.48
CA ARG A 12 5.30 2.61 3.45
C ARG A 12 4.64 2.97 4.76
N THR A 13 4.31 1.97 5.56
CA THR A 13 4.01 2.16 6.97
C THR A 13 5.28 2.48 7.77
N PRO A 14 5.15 3.06 8.99
CA PRO A 14 6.20 3.04 9.98
C PRO A 14 6.65 1.60 10.29
N ILE A 15 7.91 1.43 10.67
CA ILE A 15 8.43 0.13 11.08
C ILE A 15 8.21 0.00 12.59
N GLY A 16 7.50 -1.04 13.00
CA GLY A 16 7.30 -1.39 14.40
C GLY A 16 8.48 -2.20 14.95
N SER A 17 8.81 -1.99 16.23
CA SER A 17 9.72 -2.89 16.95
C SER A 17 9.00 -4.19 17.33
N PHE A 18 9.76 -5.26 17.58
CA PHE A 18 9.21 -6.52 18.09
C PHE A 18 8.44 -6.29 19.39
N MET A 19 7.22 -6.80 19.47
CA MET A 19 6.27 -6.54 20.57
C MET A 19 5.98 -5.05 20.85
N GLY A 20 6.22 -4.16 19.89
CA GLY A 20 5.99 -2.72 20.02
C GLY A 20 4.57 -2.28 19.63
N SER A 21 4.41 -0.99 19.32
CA SER A 21 3.10 -0.34 19.12
C SER A 21 2.26 -0.89 17.96
N LEU A 22 2.88 -1.60 16.99
CA LEU A 22 2.17 -2.21 15.86
C LEU A 22 1.95 -3.72 16.05
N SER A 23 2.35 -4.30 17.19
CA SER A 23 2.32 -5.75 17.41
C SER A 23 0.92 -6.36 17.44
N SER A 24 -0.11 -5.56 17.73
CA SER A 24 -1.51 -5.99 17.71
C SER A 24 -2.12 -6.03 16.31
N LEU A 25 -1.43 -5.51 15.29
CA LEU A 25 -1.93 -5.44 13.92
C LEU A 25 -1.48 -6.66 13.11
N THR A 26 -2.38 -7.20 12.30
CA THR A 26 -2.05 -8.27 11.36
C THR A 26 -1.29 -7.74 10.14
N ALA A 27 -0.57 -8.62 9.45
CA ALA A 27 0.14 -8.26 8.22
C ALA A 27 -0.80 -7.63 7.17
N THR A 28 -2.01 -8.18 7.01
CA THR A 28 -3.02 -7.65 6.08
C THR A 28 -3.51 -6.25 6.48
N GLN A 29 -3.64 -5.96 7.78
CA GLN A 29 -3.98 -4.61 8.25
C GLN A 29 -2.88 -3.60 7.91
N LEU A 30 -1.61 -3.98 8.08
CA LEU A 30 -0.48 -3.13 7.71
C LEU A 30 -0.38 -2.94 6.18
N GLY A 31 -0.56 -3.99 5.39
CA GLY A 31 -0.57 -3.93 3.93
C GLY A 31 -1.71 -3.07 3.38
N SER A 32 -2.93 -3.24 3.91
CA SER A 32 -4.08 -2.41 3.52
C SER A 32 -3.88 -0.94 3.88
N ALA A 33 -3.25 -0.62 5.02
CA ALA A 33 -2.89 0.75 5.36
C ALA A 33 -1.88 1.35 4.37
N ALA A 34 -0.87 0.59 3.94
CA ALA A 34 0.08 1.01 2.92
C ALA A 34 -0.60 1.31 1.58
N ILE A 35 -1.45 0.40 1.10
CA ILE A 35 -2.21 0.56 -0.17
C ILE A 35 -3.11 1.79 -0.09
N LYS A 36 -3.87 1.94 1.00
CA LYS A 36 -4.74 3.11 1.21
C LYS A 36 -3.96 4.42 1.19
N GLY A 37 -2.80 4.45 1.83
CA GLY A 37 -1.90 5.61 1.79
C GLY A 37 -1.38 5.92 0.38
N ALA A 38 -1.03 4.89 -0.40
CA ALA A 38 -0.54 5.03 -1.77
C ALA A 38 -1.59 5.66 -2.67
N LEU A 39 -2.84 5.16 -2.60
CA LEU A 39 -3.97 5.65 -3.38
C LEU A 39 -4.37 7.07 -2.99
N SER A 40 -4.37 7.38 -1.70
CA SER A 40 -4.74 8.72 -1.19
C SER A 40 -3.79 9.82 -1.69
N LYS A 41 -2.50 9.51 -1.87
CA LYS A 41 -1.48 10.48 -2.30
C LYS A 41 -1.68 10.96 -3.74
N ILE A 42 -2.28 10.11 -4.59
CA ILE A 42 -2.50 10.39 -6.02
C ILE A 42 -3.98 10.61 -6.36
N GLN A 43 -4.88 10.53 -5.38
CA GLN A 43 -6.33 10.70 -5.55
C GLN A 43 -6.92 9.81 -6.65
N LEU A 44 -6.47 8.54 -6.71
CA LEU A 44 -6.93 7.57 -7.70
C LEU A 44 -8.27 6.94 -7.27
N ASP A 45 -9.26 6.87 -8.18
CA ASP A 45 -10.47 6.06 -7.96
C ASP A 45 -10.08 4.57 -7.89
N PRO A 46 -10.39 3.85 -6.79
CA PRO A 46 -10.10 2.43 -6.65
C PRO A 46 -10.67 1.55 -7.77
N LYS A 47 -11.70 2.00 -8.51
CA LYS A 47 -12.26 1.28 -9.66
C LYS A 47 -11.30 1.12 -10.83
N HIS A 48 -10.21 1.90 -10.87
CA HIS A 48 -9.17 1.79 -11.91
C HIS A 48 -8.09 0.75 -11.57
N ILE A 49 -8.20 0.04 -10.44
CA ILE A 49 -7.25 -0.99 -10.05
C ILE A 49 -7.72 -2.34 -10.61
N ASP A 50 -6.93 -2.93 -11.49
CA ASP A 50 -7.23 -4.25 -12.06
C ASP A 50 -6.87 -5.38 -11.08
N GLU A 51 -5.71 -5.27 -10.42
CA GLU A 51 -5.13 -6.35 -9.62
C GLU A 51 -4.40 -5.81 -8.40
N VAL A 52 -4.41 -6.60 -7.32
CA VAL A 52 -3.65 -6.32 -6.09
C VAL A 52 -2.79 -7.53 -5.76
N TYR A 53 -1.49 -7.30 -5.63
CA TYR A 53 -0.51 -8.29 -5.19
C TYR A 53 -0.01 -7.88 -3.79
N MET A 54 -0.15 -8.78 -2.81
CA MET A 54 0.23 -8.57 -1.41
C MET A 54 1.01 -9.75 -0.85
#